data_AF-A0AAV2QQG7-F1
#
_entry.id   AF-A0AAV2QQG7-F1
#
_cell.length_a   1.000
_cell.length_b   1.000
_cell.length_c   1.000
_cell.angle_alpha   90.00
_cell.angle_beta   90.00
_cell.angle_gamma   90.00
#
_symmetry.space_group_name_H-M   'P 1'
#
loop_
_entity.id
_entity.type
_entity.pdbx_description
1 polymer ?
#
loop_
_entity_poly.entity_id
_entity_poly.type
_entity_poly.pdbx_seq_one_letter_code
_entity_poly.pdbx_strand_id
1 'polypeptide(L)'
;MSGRGKLLGGVRQASVCVDKPGMVMGHEGKEVERDLYKGQVIGVFTSGGDSQGMNAAVRAVVRMGLYVGCKVYFIKEGYQGMCDGGDNFIEANWVSVSGILHKGGTVIGSARCKEFRDRAGKLKAAKNLIKYGITNLVVIGGDGSLTGAHLFRQMWPNLLGDLVKSEDISAEDKAAHSHLNIVGMVGSIDNDFCGTDMTIGTDSALHRILEAVDAIAATAYSHQRCFILEVMGRHCGYLALIAGLTSEADYVFIPESPPPENWQKELCDNLTSARETGQRLNVIIVSEGAIDQEGNPITPDMVKQVVVKETGMDTRVTVLGHVQRGGAPSAFDRVLGARMGAEAVLACMEATPETEPCVISLAGNHAVRVPLMQCVQKTQAVTKAMADRNWAAACELRGKSFMRNLETYNKLMNMKPPDTTDE
;
A
#
# COMPACT_ATOMS: atom_id res chain seq x y z
N MET A 1 -5.08 24.11 52.63
CA MET A 1 -4.08 24.35 51.56
C MET A 1 -2.83 23.53 51.85
N SER A 2 -2.65 22.44 51.12
CA SER A 2 -1.39 21.72 50.80
C SER A 2 -1.90 20.38 50.24
N GLY A 3 -1.69 20.00 48.99
CA GLY A 3 -0.46 19.96 48.22
C GLY A 3 -0.47 18.57 47.61
N ARG A 4 -1.22 18.41 46.50
CA ARG A 4 -1.45 17.12 45.83
C ARG A 4 -0.13 16.53 45.35
N GLY A 5 0.01 15.22 45.58
CA GLY A 5 1.19 14.42 45.26
C GLY A 5 1.52 14.38 43.77
N LYS A 6 2.82 14.30 43.51
CA LYS A 6 3.41 13.96 42.22
C LYS A 6 2.94 12.56 41.80
N LEU A 7 2.17 12.50 40.72
CA LEU A 7 1.90 11.29 39.95
C LEU A 7 2.20 11.60 38.48
N LEU A 8 3.48 11.63 38.14
CA LEU A 8 3.95 11.45 36.77
C LEU A 8 5.11 10.45 36.85
N GLY A 9 4.73 9.18 37.04
CA GLY A 9 5.60 8.06 36.74
C GLY A 9 5.85 8.06 35.23
N GLY A 10 7.13 7.95 34.84
CA GLY A 10 7.55 7.98 33.45
C GLY A 10 6.74 6.99 32.60
N VAL A 11 6.23 7.49 31.48
CA VAL A 11 5.71 6.66 30.41
C VAL A 11 6.89 5.83 29.90
N ARG A 12 6.96 4.56 30.32
CA ARG A 12 7.83 3.59 29.64
C ARG A 12 7.38 3.58 28.19
N GLN A 13 8.26 3.95 27.26
CA GLN A 13 8.07 3.65 25.84
C GLN A 13 7.68 2.18 25.74
N ALA A 14 6.48 1.90 25.24
CA ALA A 14 6.12 0.55 24.87
C ALA A 14 7.19 0.07 23.88
N SER A 15 7.93 -0.98 24.23
CA SER A 15 8.88 -1.60 23.31
C SER A 15 8.10 -2.05 22.09
N VAL A 16 8.27 -1.36 20.96
CA VAL A 16 7.81 -1.82 19.66
C VAL A 16 8.37 -3.24 19.50
N CYS A 17 7.52 -4.24 19.26
CA CYS A 17 7.98 -5.62 19.07
C CYS A 17 8.99 -5.65 17.91
N VAL A 18 10.26 -5.85 18.26
CA VAL A 18 11.41 -5.87 17.33
C VAL A 18 11.49 -7.25 16.69
N ASP A 19 10.51 -7.61 15.86
CA ASP A 19 10.41 -8.94 15.24
C ASP A 19 10.84 -8.97 13.77
N LYS A 20 11.35 -7.85 13.20
CA LYS A 20 11.72 -7.77 11.77
C LYS A 20 13.25 -7.61 11.63
N PRO A 21 13.98 -8.60 11.05
CA PRO A 21 15.42 -8.49 10.79
C PRO A 21 15.74 -7.27 9.92
N GLY A 22 16.81 -6.54 10.26
CA GLY A 22 17.26 -5.36 9.48
C GLY A 22 16.37 -4.10 9.63
N MET A 23 15.37 -4.11 10.51
CA MET A 23 14.53 -2.95 10.77
C MET A 23 15.27 -1.87 11.55
N VAL A 24 15.27 -0.64 11.05
CA VAL A 24 15.84 0.53 11.73
C VAL A 24 14.72 1.50 12.09
N MET A 25 14.71 2.02 13.32
CA MET A 25 13.73 3.00 13.75
C MET A 25 13.95 4.34 13.03
N GLY A 26 12.85 4.98 12.60
CA GLY A 26 12.90 6.32 12.03
C GLY A 26 13.21 7.41 13.06
N HIS A 27 13.17 8.65 12.60
CA HIS A 27 13.50 9.85 13.37
C HIS A 27 12.27 10.57 13.91
N GLU A 28 11.13 9.89 13.95
CA GLU A 28 9.89 10.47 14.42
C GLU A 28 10.00 10.98 15.86
N GLY A 29 9.62 12.25 16.07
CA GLY A 29 9.74 12.94 17.36
C GLY A 29 11.15 13.43 17.72
N LYS A 30 12.16 13.22 16.86
CA LYS A 30 13.51 13.77 17.03
C LYS A 30 13.63 15.13 16.35
N GLU A 31 14.48 16.00 16.90
CA GLU A 31 14.82 17.26 16.25
C GLU A 31 15.72 17.01 15.03
N VAL A 32 15.46 17.75 13.95
CA VAL A 32 16.25 17.71 12.71
C VAL A 32 16.75 19.12 12.46
N GLU A 33 18.07 19.26 12.28
CA GLU A 33 18.70 20.54 12.01
C GLU A 33 18.34 21.04 10.61
N ARG A 34 18.07 22.35 10.52
CA ARG A 34 17.76 23.02 9.25
C ARG A 34 19.03 23.13 8.40
N ASP A 35 18.89 23.01 7.08
CA ASP A 35 19.99 23.18 6.12
C ASP A 35 21.16 22.17 6.27
N LEU A 36 20.98 21.09 7.04
CA LEU A 36 22.00 20.07 7.32
C LEU A 36 22.60 19.41 6.06
N TYR A 37 21.79 19.24 5.02
CA TYR A 37 22.16 18.57 3.77
C TYR A 37 22.19 19.53 2.58
N LYS A 38 22.58 20.78 2.83
CA LYS A 38 22.66 21.83 1.81
C LYS A 38 23.48 21.40 0.60
N GLY A 39 22.88 21.57 -0.59
CA GLY A 39 23.52 21.23 -1.87
C GLY A 39 23.21 19.83 -2.39
N GLN A 40 22.58 18.96 -1.59
CA GLN A 40 22.06 17.68 -2.07
C GLN A 40 20.83 17.86 -2.95
N VAL A 41 20.62 16.93 -3.89
CA VAL A 41 19.50 16.96 -4.83
C VAL A 41 18.69 15.66 -4.73
N ILE A 42 17.37 15.79 -4.59
CA ILE A 42 16.42 14.69 -4.47
C ILE A 42 15.45 14.73 -5.66
N GLY A 43 15.25 13.59 -6.33
CA GLY A 43 14.15 13.38 -7.24
C GLY A 43 13.03 12.58 -6.57
N VAL A 44 11.78 13.05 -6.66
CA VAL A 44 10.60 12.33 -6.17
C VAL A 44 9.64 12.05 -7.31
N PHE A 45 9.11 10.81 -7.36
CA PHE A 45 8.14 10.42 -8.36
C PHE A 45 7.16 9.37 -7.85
N THR A 46 5.98 9.36 -8.47
CA THR A 46 4.95 8.34 -8.25
C THR A 46 4.88 7.40 -9.44
N SER A 47 4.81 6.09 -9.18
CA SER A 47 4.76 5.07 -10.23
C SER A 47 3.87 3.89 -9.85
N GLY A 48 3.11 3.37 -10.82
CA GLY A 48 2.16 2.27 -10.63
C GLY A 48 0.72 2.76 -10.53
N GLY A 49 -0.17 1.92 -9.99
CA GLY A 49 -1.53 2.37 -9.69
C GLY A 49 -1.51 3.44 -8.60
N ASP A 50 -2.27 4.51 -8.78
CA ASP A 50 -2.37 5.58 -7.80
C ASP A 50 -3.12 5.12 -6.54
N SER A 51 -2.86 5.81 -5.44
CA SER A 51 -3.55 5.61 -4.17
C SER A 51 -3.71 6.94 -3.43
N GLN A 52 -4.78 7.06 -2.67
CA GLN A 52 -5.07 8.27 -1.90
C GLN A 52 -3.99 8.43 -0.81
N GLY A 53 -3.37 9.61 -0.74
CA GLY A 53 -2.29 9.90 0.21
C GLY A 53 -0.91 10.00 -0.43
N MET A 54 -0.75 9.59 -1.70
CA MET A 54 0.48 9.84 -2.46
C MET A 54 0.86 11.33 -2.49
N ASN A 55 -0.13 12.24 -2.62
CA ASN A 55 0.11 13.68 -2.53
C ASN A 55 0.61 14.15 -1.16
N ALA A 56 0.21 13.48 -0.07
CA ALA A 56 0.71 13.77 1.27
C ALA A 56 2.19 13.38 1.39
N ALA A 57 2.56 12.23 0.83
CA ALA A 57 3.94 11.76 0.73
C ALA A 57 4.81 12.70 -0.11
N VAL A 58 4.39 13.02 -1.34
CA VAL A 58 5.09 13.97 -2.22
C VAL A 58 5.28 15.32 -1.52
N ARG A 59 4.23 15.83 -0.87
CA ARG A 59 4.31 17.07 -0.09
C ARG A 59 5.37 16.98 1.01
N ALA A 60 5.38 15.91 1.80
CA ALA A 60 6.33 15.78 2.89
C ALA A 60 7.78 15.65 2.41
N VAL A 61 8.01 14.90 1.33
CA VAL A 61 9.35 14.80 0.70
C VAL A 61 9.85 16.17 0.27
N VAL A 62 9.02 16.97 -0.41
CA VAL A 62 9.41 18.33 -0.82
C VAL A 62 9.66 19.23 0.39
N ARG A 63 8.75 19.26 1.37
CA ARG A 63 8.87 20.16 2.54
C ARG A 63 10.09 19.81 3.38
N MET A 64 10.31 18.52 3.63
CA MET A 64 11.43 18.05 4.44
C MET A 64 12.76 18.24 3.69
N GLY A 65 12.81 17.93 2.39
CA GLY A 65 13.97 18.17 1.55
C GLY A 65 14.38 19.64 1.55
N LEU A 66 13.44 20.55 1.34
CA LEU A 66 13.71 22.00 1.40
C LEU A 66 14.11 22.47 2.81
N TYR A 67 13.53 21.89 3.86
CA TYR A 67 13.85 22.23 5.24
C TYR A 67 15.31 21.85 5.60
N VAL A 68 15.78 20.70 5.15
CA VAL A 68 17.16 20.25 5.37
C VAL A 68 18.15 20.80 4.32
N GLY A 69 17.72 21.75 3.48
CA GLY A 69 18.59 22.47 2.54
C GLY A 69 18.81 21.81 1.17
N CYS A 70 18.11 20.71 0.87
CA CYS A 70 18.20 20.04 -0.42
C CYS A 70 17.42 20.81 -1.51
N LYS A 71 17.84 20.60 -2.76
CA LYS A 71 16.97 20.84 -3.92
C LYS A 71 16.11 19.62 -4.16
N VAL A 72 14.84 19.81 -4.48
CA VAL A 72 13.91 18.71 -4.75
C VAL A 72 13.30 18.89 -6.14
N TYR A 73 13.29 17.84 -6.94
CA TYR A 73 12.67 17.80 -8.25
C TYR A 73 11.49 16.83 -8.26
N PHE A 74 10.36 17.25 -8.82
CA PHE A 74 9.36 16.32 -9.30
C PHE A 74 9.85 15.67 -10.58
N ILE A 75 9.63 14.37 -10.70
CA ILE A 75 9.71 13.66 -11.98
C ILE A 75 8.29 13.23 -12.33
N LYS A 76 7.72 13.88 -13.33
CA LYS A 76 6.33 13.65 -13.76
C LYS A 76 6.16 12.28 -14.42
N GLU A 77 4.94 11.75 -14.39
CA GLU A 77 4.55 10.50 -15.07
C GLU A 77 5.44 9.29 -14.71
N GLY A 78 6.00 9.30 -13.50
CA GLY A 78 6.84 8.22 -12.98
C GLY A 78 8.07 7.92 -13.84
N TYR A 79 8.31 6.63 -14.11
CA TYR A 79 9.43 6.19 -14.94
C TYR A 79 9.35 6.68 -16.39
N GLN A 80 8.16 7.02 -16.90
CA GLN A 80 8.03 7.53 -18.27
C GLN A 80 8.65 8.91 -18.37
N GLY A 81 8.27 9.85 -17.50
CA GLY A 81 8.88 11.18 -17.52
C GLY A 81 10.36 11.17 -17.12
N MET A 82 10.80 10.16 -16.35
CA MET A 82 12.23 9.92 -16.10
C MET A 82 13.00 9.59 -17.39
N CYS A 83 12.44 8.74 -18.25
CA CYS A 83 13.01 8.42 -19.57
C CYS A 83 12.94 9.62 -20.53
N ASP A 84 11.80 10.32 -20.54
CA ASP A 84 11.54 11.41 -21.48
C ASP A 84 12.42 12.65 -21.19
N GLY A 85 12.69 12.94 -19.90
CA GLY A 85 13.47 14.10 -19.51
C GLY A 85 12.73 15.42 -19.72
N GLY A 86 13.47 16.51 -19.81
CA GLY A 86 12.94 17.84 -20.16
C GLY A 86 11.92 18.37 -19.14
N ASP A 87 10.75 18.77 -19.64
CA ASP A 87 9.67 19.40 -18.85
C ASP A 87 9.04 18.48 -17.80
N ASN A 88 9.41 17.19 -17.81
CA ASN A 88 9.02 16.25 -16.76
C ASN A 88 9.81 16.44 -15.46
N PHE A 89 10.97 17.10 -15.51
CA PHE A 89 11.79 17.43 -14.33
C PHE A 89 11.52 18.87 -13.90
N ILE A 90 10.81 19.03 -12.78
CA ILE A 90 10.40 20.34 -12.29
C ILE A 90 10.95 20.56 -10.89
N GLU A 91 11.79 21.58 -10.72
CA GLU A 91 12.27 21.98 -9.40
C GLU A 91 11.09 22.41 -8.53
N ALA A 92 10.91 21.72 -7.41
CA ALA A 92 9.85 21.97 -6.46
C ALA A 92 10.24 23.11 -5.51
N ASN A 93 9.24 23.87 -5.08
CA ASN A 93 9.41 24.91 -4.08
C ASN A 93 8.32 24.76 -2.99
N TRP A 94 8.39 25.61 -1.97
CA TRP A 94 7.45 25.55 -0.85
C TRP A 94 5.98 25.70 -1.30
N VAL A 95 5.71 26.44 -2.37
CA VAL A 95 4.35 26.69 -2.87
C VAL A 95 3.85 25.56 -3.78
N SER A 96 4.74 24.88 -4.51
CA SER A 96 4.37 23.84 -5.49
C SER A 96 3.65 22.63 -4.87
N VAL A 97 3.81 22.41 -3.56
CA VAL A 97 3.10 21.37 -2.78
C VAL A 97 2.09 21.94 -1.79
N SER A 98 1.63 23.18 -1.99
CA SER A 98 0.52 23.76 -1.22
C SER A 98 -0.82 23.31 -1.79
N GLY A 99 -1.79 23.03 -0.91
CA GLY A 99 -3.15 22.65 -1.34
C GLY A 99 -3.28 21.27 -2.01
N ILE A 100 -2.25 20.42 -1.96
CA ILE A 100 -2.31 19.07 -2.55
C ILE A 100 -2.64 17.97 -1.52
N LEU A 101 -2.52 18.27 -0.22
CA LEU A 101 -2.66 17.28 0.86
C LEU A 101 -4.01 16.53 0.87
N HIS A 102 -5.09 17.21 0.46
CA HIS A 102 -6.45 16.67 0.46
C HIS A 102 -6.87 16.11 -0.90
N LYS A 103 -6.00 16.15 -1.92
CA LYS A 103 -6.32 15.65 -3.27
C LYS A 103 -6.04 14.15 -3.35
N GLY A 104 -6.98 13.41 -3.94
CA GLY A 104 -6.77 12.01 -4.34
C GLY A 104 -5.74 11.87 -5.47
N GLY A 105 -5.37 10.62 -5.77
CA GLY A 105 -4.38 10.29 -6.79
C GLY A 105 -3.01 10.93 -6.57
N THR A 106 -2.35 11.32 -7.65
CA THR A 106 -1.04 11.99 -7.65
C THR A 106 -1.03 13.23 -8.55
N VAL A 107 -0.60 14.38 -8.02
CA VAL A 107 -0.49 15.65 -8.77
C VAL A 107 0.70 15.69 -9.72
N ILE A 108 1.62 14.73 -9.62
CA ILE A 108 2.78 14.60 -10.51
C ILE A 108 2.60 13.47 -11.54
N GLY A 109 1.44 12.83 -11.57
CA GLY A 109 1.12 11.78 -12.54
C GLY A 109 1.80 10.44 -12.24
N SER A 110 1.33 9.39 -12.91
CA SER A 110 1.89 8.05 -12.82
C SER A 110 1.59 7.33 -14.11
N ALA A 111 2.64 6.87 -14.81
CA ALA A 111 2.49 6.14 -16.06
C ALA A 111 3.21 4.79 -16.01
N ARG A 112 2.60 3.79 -16.66
CA ARG A 112 3.29 2.52 -16.96
C ARG A 112 4.36 2.81 -18.02
N CYS A 113 5.62 2.62 -17.67
CA CYS A 113 6.73 2.82 -18.60
C CYS A 113 7.22 1.48 -19.16
N LYS A 114 6.89 1.19 -20.43
CA LYS A 114 7.44 0.01 -21.13
C LYS A 114 8.92 0.21 -21.42
N GLU A 115 9.30 1.41 -21.84
CA GLU A 115 10.67 1.75 -22.21
C GLU A 115 11.68 1.53 -21.08
N PHE A 116 11.30 1.80 -19.83
CA PHE A 116 12.16 1.59 -18.67
C PHE A 116 12.44 0.10 -18.39
N ARG A 117 11.69 -0.83 -18.99
CA ARG A 117 12.01 -2.27 -18.90
C ARG A 117 13.29 -2.60 -19.67
N ASP A 118 13.57 -1.87 -20.74
CA ASP A 118 14.74 -2.09 -21.58
C ASP A 118 15.97 -1.32 -21.08
N ARG A 119 17.16 -1.78 -21.48
CA ARG A 119 18.42 -1.10 -21.12
C ARG A 119 18.49 0.31 -21.71
N ALA A 120 17.97 0.52 -22.93
CA ALA A 120 17.96 1.82 -23.59
C ALA A 120 17.16 2.88 -22.80
N GLY A 121 15.98 2.51 -22.29
CA GLY A 121 15.20 3.41 -21.42
C GLY A 121 15.91 3.73 -20.11
N LYS A 122 16.53 2.73 -19.48
CA LYS A 122 17.34 2.94 -18.27
C LYS A 122 18.54 3.88 -18.53
N LEU A 123 19.19 3.78 -19.69
CA LEU A 123 20.27 4.69 -20.08
C LEU A 123 19.77 6.13 -20.21
N LYS A 124 18.64 6.36 -20.88
CA LYS A 124 18.02 7.69 -20.97
C LYS A 124 17.67 8.24 -19.60
N ALA A 125 17.03 7.43 -18.75
CA ALA A 125 16.68 7.80 -17.39
C ALA A 125 17.93 8.19 -16.57
N ALA A 126 19.00 7.40 -16.62
CA ALA A 126 20.25 7.71 -15.93
C ALA A 126 20.87 9.02 -16.43
N LYS A 127 20.94 9.23 -17.76
CA LYS A 127 21.43 10.47 -18.37
C LYS A 127 20.63 11.68 -17.88
N ASN A 128 19.31 11.58 -17.85
CA ASN A 128 18.45 12.67 -17.38
C ASN A 128 18.67 12.96 -15.90
N LEU A 129 18.77 11.96 -15.03
CA LEU A 129 19.04 12.17 -13.61
C LEU A 129 20.36 12.92 -13.37
N ILE A 130 21.42 12.53 -14.07
CA ILE A 130 22.74 13.17 -14.00
C ILE A 130 22.68 14.62 -14.47
N LYS A 131 21.94 14.89 -15.55
CA LYS A 131 21.75 16.26 -16.07
C LYS A 131 21.17 17.22 -15.03
N TYR A 132 20.31 16.74 -14.12
CA TYR A 132 19.72 17.53 -13.03
C TYR A 132 20.46 17.38 -11.69
N GLY A 133 21.59 16.66 -11.66
CA GLY A 133 22.37 16.43 -10.43
C GLY A 133 21.73 15.47 -9.44
N ILE A 134 20.76 14.65 -9.88
CA ILE A 134 19.96 13.80 -8.98
C ILE A 134 20.68 12.47 -8.74
N THR A 135 21.15 12.27 -7.50
CA THR A 135 21.71 11.01 -7.00
C THR A 135 20.85 10.38 -5.88
N ASN A 136 19.81 11.08 -5.44
CA ASN A 136 18.89 10.61 -4.40
C ASN A 136 17.48 10.51 -4.98
N LEU A 137 16.89 9.32 -4.93
CA LEU A 137 15.56 9.04 -5.45
C LEU A 137 14.61 8.56 -4.36
N VAL A 138 13.48 9.25 -4.25
CA VAL A 138 12.33 8.80 -3.47
C VAL A 138 11.25 8.27 -4.42
N VAL A 139 10.96 6.97 -4.30
CA VAL A 139 10.00 6.26 -5.16
C VAL A 139 8.73 5.98 -4.38
N ILE A 140 7.59 6.52 -4.83
CA ILE A 140 6.28 6.26 -4.22
C ILE A 140 5.48 5.37 -5.16
N GLY A 141 5.19 4.14 -4.76
CA GLY A 141 4.47 3.20 -5.61
C GLY A 141 4.29 1.81 -5.01
N GLY A 142 3.79 0.87 -5.81
CA GLY A 142 3.63 -0.53 -5.40
C GLY A 142 4.89 -1.39 -5.63
N ASP A 143 4.77 -2.70 -5.37
CA ASP A 143 5.83 -3.70 -5.48
C ASP A 143 6.65 -3.63 -6.78
N GLY A 144 5.98 -3.58 -7.93
CA GLY A 144 6.64 -3.52 -9.24
C GLY A 144 7.47 -2.25 -9.45
N SER A 145 7.02 -1.11 -8.92
CA SER A 145 7.75 0.15 -9.00
C SER A 145 9.03 0.11 -8.17
N LEU A 146 8.94 -0.45 -6.97
CA LEU A 146 10.08 -0.57 -6.04
C LEU A 146 11.10 -1.61 -6.52
N THR A 147 10.63 -2.73 -7.07
CA THR A 147 11.47 -3.72 -7.75
C THR A 147 12.23 -3.09 -8.93
N GLY A 148 11.55 -2.29 -9.74
CA GLY A 148 12.19 -1.55 -10.83
C GLY A 148 13.29 -0.60 -10.35
N ALA A 149 13.07 0.08 -9.23
CA ALA A 149 14.05 0.99 -8.63
C ALA A 149 15.30 0.23 -8.16
N HIS A 150 15.09 -0.92 -7.50
CA HIS A 150 16.19 -1.76 -7.05
C HIS A 150 17.08 -2.24 -8.22
N LEU A 151 16.46 -2.78 -9.26
CA LEU A 151 17.18 -3.23 -10.47
C LEU A 151 17.93 -2.06 -11.12
N PHE A 152 17.31 -0.88 -11.16
CA PHE A 152 17.95 0.31 -11.70
C PHE A 152 19.21 0.71 -10.91
N ARG A 153 19.16 0.64 -9.57
CA ARG A 153 20.34 0.86 -8.71
C ARG A 153 21.47 -0.11 -9.01
N GLN A 154 21.17 -1.40 -9.14
CA GLN A 154 22.17 -2.43 -9.43
C GLN A 154 22.85 -2.20 -10.79
N MET A 155 22.08 -1.72 -11.76
CA MET A 155 22.58 -1.43 -13.10
C MET A 155 23.36 -0.11 -13.16
N TRP A 156 23.21 0.79 -12.17
CA TRP A 156 23.73 2.15 -12.19
C TRP A 156 25.21 2.26 -12.58
N PRO A 157 26.17 1.51 -11.98
CA PRO A 157 27.59 1.65 -12.34
C PRO A 157 27.88 1.28 -13.81
N ASN A 158 27.16 0.28 -14.34
CA ASN A 158 27.29 -0.16 -15.72
C ASN A 158 26.67 0.85 -16.69
N LEU A 159 25.52 1.44 -16.33
CA LEU A 159 24.86 2.48 -17.12
C LEU A 159 25.76 3.71 -17.24
N LEU A 160 26.38 4.16 -16.15
CA LEU A 160 27.35 5.25 -16.18
C LEU A 160 28.57 4.93 -17.06
N GLY A 161 29.05 3.68 -16.99
CA GLY A 161 30.15 3.23 -17.84
C GLY A 161 29.82 3.30 -19.33
N ASP A 162 28.59 2.95 -19.71
CA ASP A 162 28.12 3.05 -21.09
C ASP A 162 27.95 4.50 -21.53
N LEU A 163 27.37 5.37 -20.67
CA LEU A 163 27.17 6.78 -20.97
C LEU A 163 28.48 7.56 -21.16
N VAL A 164 29.55 7.19 -20.45
CA VAL A 164 30.88 7.76 -20.69
C VAL A 164 31.44 7.29 -22.04
N LYS A 165 31.24 6.01 -22.40
CA LYS A 165 31.71 5.46 -23.68
C LYS A 165 30.99 6.06 -24.89
N SER A 166 29.71 6.41 -24.73
CA SER A 166 28.92 7.09 -25.76
C SER A 166 29.08 8.62 -25.75
N GLU A 167 29.98 9.15 -24.91
CA GLU A 167 30.23 10.60 -24.74
C GLU A 167 28.97 11.40 -24.33
N ASP A 168 27.98 10.72 -23.74
CA ASP A 168 26.75 11.34 -23.25
C ASP A 168 26.93 12.08 -21.92
N ILE A 169 27.93 11.67 -21.12
CA ILE A 169 28.36 12.31 -19.87
C ILE A 169 29.90 12.30 -19.75
N SER A 170 30.46 13.24 -18.98
CA SER A 170 31.90 13.30 -18.73
C SER A 170 32.37 12.27 -17.70
N ALA A 171 33.69 12.07 -17.60
CA ALA A 171 34.28 11.26 -16.53
C ALA A 171 34.10 11.92 -15.15
N GLU A 172 34.11 13.26 -15.08
CA GLU A 172 33.79 13.99 -13.85
C GLU A 172 32.33 13.76 -13.43
N ASP A 173 31.38 13.80 -14.38
CA ASP A 173 29.97 13.51 -14.09
C ASP A 173 29.79 12.12 -13.51
N LYS A 174 30.45 11.11 -14.10
CA LYS A 174 30.42 9.73 -13.57
C LYS A 174 30.97 9.66 -12.15
N ALA A 175 32.05 10.38 -11.83
CA ALA A 175 32.62 10.38 -10.48
C ALA A 175 31.67 11.04 -9.47
N ALA A 176 31.12 12.21 -9.82
CA ALA A 176 30.18 12.95 -8.98
C ALA A 176 28.86 12.21 -8.73
N HIS A 177 28.42 11.37 -9.67
CA HIS A 177 27.15 10.62 -9.61
C HIS A 177 27.35 9.12 -9.46
N SER A 178 28.51 8.68 -8.95
CA SER A 178 28.91 7.27 -8.90
C SER A 178 27.96 6.37 -8.09
N HIS A 179 27.16 6.96 -7.20
CA HIS A 179 26.19 6.26 -6.38
C HIS A 179 24.76 6.79 -6.55
N LEU A 180 23.79 5.88 -6.54
CA LEU A 180 22.37 6.18 -6.55
C LEU A 180 21.71 5.68 -5.26
N ASN A 181 21.28 6.63 -4.44
CA ASN A 181 20.50 6.38 -3.24
C ASN A 181 19.03 6.22 -3.60
N ILE A 182 18.41 5.13 -3.16
CA ILE A 182 16.98 4.86 -3.40
C ILE A 182 16.30 4.56 -2.07
N VAL A 183 15.20 5.28 -1.83
CA VAL A 183 14.27 5.02 -0.74
C VAL A 183 12.87 4.86 -1.31
N GLY A 184 12.22 3.76 -0.93
CA GLY A 184 10.87 3.41 -1.34
C GLY A 184 9.81 3.83 -0.33
N MET A 185 8.63 4.15 -0.82
CA MET A 185 7.40 4.27 -0.03
C MET A 185 6.29 3.51 -0.75
N VAL A 186 5.50 2.76 0.01
CA VAL A 186 4.45 1.93 -0.59
C VAL A 186 3.14 2.69 -0.70
N GLY A 187 2.84 3.12 -1.93
CA GLY A 187 1.53 3.65 -2.31
C GLY A 187 0.72 2.57 -3.02
N SER A 188 -0.19 1.94 -2.29
CA SER A 188 -1.06 0.87 -2.76
C SER A 188 -2.33 0.84 -1.90
N ILE A 189 -3.48 0.59 -2.52
CA ILE A 189 -4.73 0.37 -1.76
C ILE A 189 -4.82 -1.07 -1.26
N ASP A 190 -4.06 -2.00 -1.86
CA ASP A 190 -4.28 -3.44 -1.71
C ASP A 190 -3.69 -4.00 -0.40
N ASN A 191 -2.84 -3.21 0.29
CA ASN A 191 -2.01 -3.65 1.42
C ASN A 191 -1.20 -4.94 1.14
N ASP A 192 -0.70 -5.05 -0.08
CA ASP A 192 -0.11 -6.26 -0.64
C ASP A 192 1.41 -6.38 -0.44
N PHE A 193 2.07 -5.34 0.08
CA PHE A 193 3.52 -5.29 0.27
C PHE A 193 3.94 -5.76 1.66
N CYS A 194 4.67 -6.88 1.71
CA CYS A 194 5.19 -7.41 2.97
C CYS A 194 6.27 -6.49 3.56
N GLY A 195 6.22 -6.23 4.87
CA GLY A 195 7.21 -5.41 5.58
C GLY A 195 6.63 -4.18 6.25
N THR A 196 5.49 -3.68 5.75
CA THR A 196 4.70 -2.62 6.38
C THR A 196 3.40 -3.17 6.98
N ASP A 197 2.92 -2.57 8.06
CA ASP A 197 1.63 -2.92 8.65
C ASP A 197 0.46 -2.33 7.83
N MET A 198 0.69 -1.19 7.19
CA MET A 198 -0.26 -0.48 6.32
C MET A 198 0.47 0.17 5.13
N THR A 199 -0.13 0.10 3.95
CA THR A 199 0.28 0.88 2.77
C THR A 199 -0.52 2.18 2.65
N ILE A 200 0.07 3.19 2.02
CA ILE A 200 -0.60 4.49 1.80
C ILE A 200 -1.74 4.30 0.81
N GLY A 201 -2.97 4.51 1.27
CA GLY A 201 -4.21 4.47 0.50
C GLY A 201 -5.18 3.37 0.90
N THR A 202 -4.73 2.38 1.68
CA THR A 202 -5.59 1.26 2.10
C THR A 202 -6.77 1.74 2.95
N ASP A 203 -6.53 2.62 3.92
CA ASP A 203 -7.59 3.14 4.79
C ASP A 203 -8.60 3.99 4.00
N SER A 204 -8.11 4.80 3.07
CA SER A 204 -8.96 5.58 2.17
C SER A 204 -9.81 4.70 1.25
N ALA A 205 -9.24 3.62 0.70
CA ALA A 205 -9.98 2.66 -0.11
C ALA A 205 -11.06 1.93 0.72
N LEU A 206 -10.74 1.54 1.96
CA LEU A 206 -11.73 1.00 2.89
C LEU A 206 -12.88 1.97 3.15
N HIS A 207 -12.62 3.28 3.32
CA HIS A 207 -13.69 4.27 3.40
C HIS A 207 -14.59 4.27 2.16
N ARG A 208 -14.02 4.12 0.94
CA ARG A 208 -14.83 4.05 -0.28
C ARG A 208 -15.69 2.78 -0.34
N ILE A 209 -15.13 1.65 0.09
CA ILE A 209 -15.85 0.38 0.15
C ILE A 209 -17.02 0.50 1.14
N LEU A 210 -16.75 0.99 2.35
CA LEU A 210 -17.77 1.11 3.40
C LEU A 210 -18.86 2.12 3.05
N GLU A 211 -18.52 3.27 2.46
CA GLU A 211 -19.54 4.20 1.97
C GLU A 211 -20.49 3.55 0.94
N ALA A 212 -19.95 2.68 0.07
CA ALA A 212 -20.76 1.95 -0.89
C ALA A 212 -21.63 0.87 -0.21
N VAL A 213 -21.07 0.13 0.75
CA VAL A 213 -21.82 -0.89 1.51
C VAL A 213 -22.95 -0.23 2.31
N ASP A 214 -22.67 0.86 3.03
CA ASP A 214 -23.67 1.59 3.83
C ASP A 214 -24.79 2.17 2.95
N ALA A 215 -24.43 2.72 1.78
CA ALA A 215 -25.40 3.22 0.81
C ALA A 215 -26.31 2.10 0.26
N ILE A 216 -25.75 0.91 0.04
CA ILE A 216 -26.49 -0.27 -0.42
C ILE A 216 -27.36 -0.86 0.69
N ALA A 217 -26.90 -0.85 1.94
CA ALA A 217 -27.62 -1.42 3.08
C ALA A 217 -29.04 -0.86 3.18
N ALA A 218 -29.21 0.46 3.04
CA ALA A 218 -30.52 1.12 3.11
C ALA A 218 -31.55 0.57 2.09
N THR A 219 -31.14 0.32 0.84
CA THR A 219 -32.03 -0.28 -0.17
C THR A 219 -32.21 -1.78 0.04
N ALA A 220 -31.22 -2.47 0.60
CA ALA A 220 -31.28 -3.89 0.84
C ALA A 220 -32.27 -4.25 1.95
N TYR A 221 -32.24 -3.52 3.07
CA TYR A 221 -33.20 -3.67 4.19
C TYR A 221 -34.66 -3.52 3.75
N SER A 222 -34.91 -2.64 2.78
CA SER A 222 -36.24 -2.36 2.24
C SER A 222 -36.82 -3.52 1.43
N HIS A 223 -35.96 -4.26 0.71
CA HIS A 223 -36.38 -5.30 -0.23
C HIS A 223 -35.96 -6.73 0.15
N GLN A 224 -35.32 -6.93 1.30
CA GLN A 224 -34.78 -8.23 1.72
C GLN A 224 -33.91 -8.87 0.62
N ARG A 225 -32.93 -8.11 0.13
CA ARG A 225 -32.03 -8.54 -0.95
C ARG A 225 -30.70 -9.02 -0.42
N CYS A 226 -30.09 -9.94 -1.17
CA CYS A 226 -28.69 -10.30 -1.00
C CYS A 226 -27.84 -9.44 -1.96
N PHE A 227 -26.78 -8.83 -1.44
CA PHE A 227 -25.84 -8.05 -2.23
C PHE A 227 -24.46 -8.70 -2.22
N ILE A 228 -23.89 -8.87 -3.41
CA ILE A 228 -22.52 -9.32 -3.62
C ILE A 228 -21.72 -8.12 -4.08
N LEU A 229 -20.71 -7.73 -3.33
CA LEU A 229 -19.81 -6.63 -3.66
C LEU A 229 -18.44 -7.15 -4.08
N GLU A 230 -18.02 -6.82 -5.30
CA GLU A 230 -16.66 -7.08 -5.75
C GLU A 230 -15.74 -5.92 -5.34
N VAL A 231 -14.69 -6.23 -4.59
CA VAL A 231 -13.69 -5.28 -4.09
C VAL A 231 -12.32 -5.54 -4.72
N MET A 232 -11.53 -4.48 -4.87
CA MET A 232 -10.16 -4.59 -5.38
C MET A 232 -9.24 -5.31 -4.39
N GLY A 233 -8.05 -5.68 -4.86
CA GLY A 233 -7.02 -6.30 -4.04
C GLY A 233 -6.01 -7.12 -4.84
N ARG A 234 -6.25 -7.33 -6.13
CA ARG A 234 -5.52 -8.16 -7.09
C ARG A 234 -5.26 -9.58 -6.61
N HIS A 235 -4.21 -9.76 -5.82
CA HIS A 235 -3.80 -11.05 -5.25
C HIS A 235 -3.74 -10.97 -3.71
N CYS A 236 -4.39 -9.96 -3.12
CA CYS A 236 -4.47 -9.74 -1.70
C CYS A 236 -5.92 -9.51 -1.26
N GLY A 237 -6.35 -10.28 -0.27
CA GLY A 237 -7.68 -10.21 0.32
C GLY A 237 -7.83 -9.19 1.44
N TYR A 238 -6.81 -8.36 1.73
CA TYR A 238 -6.83 -7.46 2.89
C TYR A 238 -8.05 -6.53 2.87
N LEU A 239 -8.33 -5.87 1.74
CA LEU A 239 -9.49 -4.98 1.61
C LEU A 239 -10.81 -5.73 1.83
N ALA A 240 -10.97 -6.91 1.23
CA ALA A 240 -12.16 -7.74 1.38
C ALA A 240 -12.36 -8.22 2.83
N LEU A 241 -11.29 -8.65 3.48
CA LEU A 241 -11.30 -9.13 4.86
C LEU A 241 -11.70 -8.01 5.83
N ILE A 242 -11.08 -6.84 5.72
CA ILE A 242 -11.40 -5.72 6.62
C ILE A 242 -12.79 -5.16 6.33
N ALA A 243 -13.16 -5.03 5.05
CA ALA A 243 -14.51 -4.62 4.68
C ALA A 243 -15.54 -5.57 5.28
N GLY A 244 -15.33 -6.89 5.16
CA GLY A 244 -16.28 -7.87 5.70
C GLY A 244 -16.39 -7.83 7.22
N LEU A 245 -15.26 -7.65 7.91
CA LEU A 245 -15.22 -7.48 9.36
C LEU A 245 -15.93 -6.20 9.83
N THR A 246 -15.84 -5.11 9.06
CA THR A 246 -16.38 -3.80 9.45
C THR A 246 -17.78 -3.52 8.94
N SER A 247 -18.28 -4.32 7.99
CA SER A 247 -19.62 -4.20 7.43
C SER A 247 -20.56 -5.36 7.77
N GLU A 248 -20.17 -6.22 8.72
CA GLU A 248 -20.94 -7.41 9.12
C GLU A 248 -21.32 -8.30 7.92
N ALA A 249 -20.37 -8.54 7.00
CA ALA A 249 -20.65 -9.34 5.81
C ALA A 249 -20.89 -10.81 6.17
N ASP A 250 -21.97 -11.41 5.64
CA ASP A 250 -22.37 -12.81 5.82
C ASP A 250 -21.42 -13.82 5.16
N TYR A 251 -20.57 -13.38 4.23
CA TYR A 251 -19.47 -14.19 3.71
C TYR A 251 -18.42 -13.32 3.02
N VAL A 252 -17.15 -13.77 3.08
CA VAL A 252 -16.02 -13.07 2.46
C VAL A 252 -15.18 -14.09 1.69
N PHE A 253 -14.91 -13.81 0.42
CA PHE A 253 -14.01 -14.60 -0.41
C PHE A 253 -12.67 -13.87 -0.58
N ILE A 254 -11.58 -14.49 -0.10
CA ILE A 254 -10.21 -13.98 -0.21
C ILE A 254 -9.25 -15.04 -0.77
N PRO A 255 -8.22 -14.63 -1.54
CA PRO A 255 -7.27 -15.56 -2.14
C PRO A 255 -6.36 -16.26 -1.12
N GLU A 256 -6.03 -15.61 0.01
CA GLU A 256 -5.11 -16.20 0.99
C GLU A 256 -5.73 -17.31 1.83
N SER A 257 -7.06 -17.34 1.92
CA SER A 257 -7.82 -18.38 2.62
C SER A 257 -9.04 -18.77 1.77
N PRO A 258 -8.82 -19.55 0.70
CA PRO A 258 -9.90 -20.04 -0.15
C PRO A 258 -10.95 -20.77 0.69
N PRO A 259 -12.23 -20.72 0.28
CA PRO A 259 -13.29 -21.38 1.03
C PRO A 259 -13.18 -22.91 0.88
N PRO A 260 -13.86 -23.72 1.71
CA PRO A 260 -13.82 -25.18 1.59
C PRO A 260 -14.54 -25.66 0.30
N GLU A 261 -14.34 -26.93 -0.09
CA GLU A 261 -14.96 -27.49 -1.31
C GLU A 261 -16.49 -27.36 -1.32
N ASN A 262 -17.12 -27.44 -0.16
CA ASN A 262 -18.57 -27.35 0.04
C ASN A 262 -19.07 -25.92 0.33
N TRP A 263 -18.30 -24.88 -0.02
CA TRP A 263 -18.63 -23.49 0.27
C TRP A 263 -20.01 -23.05 -0.21
N GLN A 264 -20.52 -23.62 -1.31
CA GLN A 264 -21.85 -23.29 -1.84
C GLN A 264 -22.93 -23.61 -0.81
N LYS A 265 -22.81 -24.78 -0.17
CA LYS A 265 -23.73 -25.22 0.88
C LYS A 265 -23.57 -24.36 2.13
N GLU A 266 -22.33 -24.17 2.58
CA GLU A 266 -22.02 -23.36 3.77
C GLU A 266 -22.55 -21.92 3.64
N LEU A 267 -22.32 -21.31 2.48
CA LEU A 267 -22.86 -19.99 2.15
C LEU A 267 -24.39 -19.97 2.23
N CYS A 268 -25.06 -20.92 1.59
CA CYS A 268 -26.53 -20.94 1.55
C CYS A 268 -27.15 -21.23 2.93
N ASP A 269 -26.54 -22.12 3.71
CA ASP A 269 -26.96 -22.43 5.08
C ASP A 269 -26.81 -21.19 5.98
N ASN A 270 -25.69 -20.47 5.88
CA ASN A 270 -25.45 -19.23 6.62
C ASN A 270 -26.46 -18.13 6.25
N LEU A 271 -26.69 -17.89 4.96
CA LEU A 271 -27.64 -16.89 4.49
C LEU A 271 -29.08 -17.20 4.92
N THR A 272 -29.47 -18.48 4.87
CA THR A 272 -30.81 -18.93 5.26
C THR A 272 -31.01 -18.77 6.77
N SER A 273 -30.04 -19.23 7.57
CA SER A 273 -30.03 -19.06 9.02
C SER A 273 -30.11 -17.58 9.44
N ALA A 274 -29.33 -16.70 8.79
CA ALA A 274 -29.39 -15.26 9.02
C ALA A 274 -30.80 -14.70 8.77
N ARG A 275 -31.49 -15.13 7.72
CA ARG A 275 -32.87 -14.69 7.47
C ARG A 275 -33.86 -15.23 8.48
N GLU A 276 -33.70 -16.48 8.92
CA GLU A 276 -34.56 -17.11 9.91
C GLU A 276 -34.46 -16.43 11.29
N THR A 277 -33.27 -15.90 11.63
CA THR A 277 -33.06 -15.10 12.85
C THR A 277 -33.52 -13.64 12.73
N GLY A 278 -34.11 -13.26 11.58
CA GLY A 278 -34.71 -11.95 11.35
C GLY A 278 -33.82 -10.93 10.64
N GLN A 279 -32.61 -11.32 10.21
CA GLN A 279 -31.73 -10.45 9.43
C GLN A 279 -32.37 -10.16 8.07
N ARG A 280 -32.51 -8.87 7.76
CA ARG A 280 -33.17 -8.40 6.52
C ARG A 280 -32.20 -8.09 5.38
N LEU A 281 -30.91 -8.05 5.67
CA LEU A 281 -29.85 -7.72 4.72
C LEU A 281 -28.83 -8.85 4.74
N ASN A 282 -28.45 -9.34 3.56
CA ASN A 282 -27.28 -10.19 3.44
C ASN A 282 -26.24 -9.52 2.53
N VAL A 283 -25.00 -9.42 3.00
CA VAL A 283 -23.86 -8.83 2.29
C VAL A 283 -22.79 -9.91 2.10
N ILE A 284 -22.34 -10.10 0.87
CA ILE A 284 -21.23 -10.98 0.53
C ILE A 284 -20.14 -10.11 -0.10
N ILE A 285 -18.91 -10.23 0.38
CA ILE A 285 -17.77 -9.51 -0.19
C ILE A 285 -16.87 -10.49 -0.94
N VAL A 286 -16.56 -10.16 -2.19
CA VAL A 286 -15.73 -10.97 -3.06
C VAL A 286 -14.52 -10.15 -3.47
N SER A 287 -13.32 -10.59 -3.08
CA SER A 287 -12.08 -10.03 -3.62
C SER A 287 -12.01 -10.30 -5.13
N GLU A 288 -11.55 -9.35 -5.94
CA GLU A 288 -11.31 -9.56 -7.38
C GLU A 288 -10.32 -10.72 -7.65
N GLY A 289 -9.51 -11.08 -6.66
CA GLY A 289 -8.58 -12.21 -6.70
C GLY A 289 -9.10 -13.50 -6.09
N ALA A 290 -10.38 -13.60 -5.72
CA ALA A 290 -10.93 -14.78 -5.05
C ALA A 290 -10.76 -16.06 -5.89
N ILE A 291 -10.36 -17.14 -5.22
CA ILE A 291 -10.12 -18.46 -5.81
C ILE A 291 -10.64 -19.57 -4.89
N ASP A 292 -10.85 -20.76 -5.44
CA ASP A 292 -11.10 -22.01 -4.69
C ASP A 292 -9.79 -22.71 -4.27
N GLN A 293 -9.90 -23.88 -3.63
CA GLN A 293 -8.76 -24.69 -3.15
C GLN A 293 -7.89 -25.22 -4.30
N GLU A 294 -8.45 -25.33 -5.50
CA GLU A 294 -7.78 -25.77 -6.71
C GLU A 294 -7.06 -24.62 -7.43
N GLY A 295 -7.38 -23.38 -7.07
CA GLY A 295 -6.87 -22.15 -7.68
C GLY A 295 -7.73 -21.63 -8.83
N ASN A 296 -8.95 -22.14 -9.02
CA ASN A 296 -9.89 -21.61 -10.00
C ASN A 296 -10.54 -20.32 -9.47
N PRO A 297 -10.74 -19.29 -10.32
CA PRO A 297 -11.40 -18.06 -9.92
C PRO A 297 -12.83 -18.27 -9.41
N ILE A 298 -13.16 -17.63 -8.29
CA ILE A 298 -14.53 -17.49 -7.78
C ILE A 298 -15.03 -16.10 -8.14
N THR A 299 -15.95 -16.00 -9.10
CA THR A 299 -16.49 -14.72 -9.56
C THR A 299 -17.78 -14.33 -8.81
N PRO A 300 -18.10 -13.03 -8.69
CA PRO A 300 -19.38 -12.60 -8.12
C PRO A 300 -20.61 -13.19 -8.81
N ASP A 301 -20.54 -13.41 -10.13
CA ASP A 301 -21.63 -14.02 -10.89
C ASP A 301 -21.81 -15.51 -10.55
N MET A 302 -20.72 -16.25 -10.32
CA MET A 302 -20.80 -17.64 -9.82
C MET A 302 -21.47 -17.69 -8.44
N VAL A 303 -21.05 -16.81 -7.53
CA VAL A 303 -21.66 -16.70 -6.20
C VAL A 303 -23.16 -16.35 -6.31
N LYS A 304 -23.52 -15.41 -7.18
CA LYS A 304 -24.91 -15.04 -7.45
C LYS A 304 -25.73 -16.24 -7.94
N GLN A 305 -25.20 -17.01 -8.90
CA GLN A 305 -25.88 -18.17 -9.44
C GLN A 305 -26.17 -19.21 -8.36
N VAL A 306 -25.20 -19.47 -7.48
CA VAL A 306 -25.36 -20.37 -6.33
C VAL A 306 -26.47 -19.88 -5.40
N VAL A 307 -26.41 -18.63 -4.95
CA VAL A 307 -27.41 -18.06 -4.03
C VAL A 307 -28.81 -18.11 -4.66
N VAL A 308 -28.97 -17.66 -5.91
CA VAL A 308 -30.30 -17.64 -6.56
C VAL A 308 -30.85 -19.05 -6.74
N LYS A 309 -30.01 -20.02 -7.13
CA LYS A 309 -30.44 -21.39 -7.39
C LYS A 309 -30.85 -22.14 -6.12
N GLU A 310 -30.08 -21.99 -5.05
CA GLU A 310 -30.23 -22.80 -3.83
C GLU A 310 -31.15 -22.14 -2.79
N THR A 311 -31.18 -20.81 -2.69
CA THR A 311 -32.00 -20.10 -1.68
C THR A 311 -33.16 -19.30 -2.26
N GLY A 312 -33.19 -19.06 -3.58
CA GLY A 312 -34.24 -18.27 -4.25
C GLY A 312 -34.22 -16.77 -3.91
N MET A 313 -33.18 -16.27 -3.23
CA MET A 313 -33.08 -14.86 -2.85
C MET A 313 -32.90 -13.93 -4.06
N ASP A 314 -33.51 -12.73 -4.03
CA ASP A 314 -33.22 -11.66 -5.01
C ASP A 314 -31.82 -11.11 -4.75
N THR A 315 -30.89 -11.49 -5.63
CA THR A 315 -29.45 -11.24 -5.46
C THR A 315 -28.91 -10.27 -6.52
N ARG A 316 -28.14 -9.27 -6.08
CA ARG A 316 -27.54 -8.25 -6.93
C ARG A 316 -26.02 -8.23 -6.77
N VAL A 317 -25.31 -8.06 -7.89
CA VAL A 317 -23.85 -7.91 -7.91
C VAL A 317 -23.55 -6.43 -8.14
N THR A 318 -22.62 -5.89 -7.35
CA THR A 318 -22.07 -4.55 -7.52
C THR A 318 -20.55 -4.65 -7.61
N VAL A 319 -20.00 -4.31 -8.76
CA VAL A 319 -18.54 -4.19 -8.94
C VAL A 319 -18.16 -2.74 -8.65
N LEU A 320 -17.49 -2.51 -7.52
CA LEU A 320 -17.11 -1.15 -7.11
C LEU A 320 -16.06 -0.55 -8.05
N GLY A 321 -15.10 -1.37 -8.50
CA GLY A 321 -14.04 -0.95 -9.41
C GLY A 321 -13.25 0.25 -8.88
N HIS A 322 -12.94 1.20 -9.77
CA HIS A 322 -11.98 2.28 -9.52
C HIS A 322 -12.46 3.36 -8.53
N VAL A 323 -13.73 3.34 -8.09
CA VAL A 323 -14.17 4.25 -7.01
C VAL A 323 -13.31 4.09 -5.75
N GLN A 324 -12.76 2.89 -5.55
CA GLN A 324 -11.88 2.51 -4.45
C GLN A 324 -10.51 3.22 -4.48
N ARG A 325 -10.05 3.69 -5.65
CA ARG A 325 -8.82 4.49 -5.81
C ARG A 325 -9.07 5.99 -5.78
N GLY A 326 -10.32 6.40 -6.00
CA GLY A 326 -10.74 7.80 -6.07
C GLY A 326 -11.07 8.44 -4.71
N GLY A 327 -11.50 9.70 -4.74
CA GLY A 327 -11.86 10.45 -3.53
C GLY A 327 -10.68 11.07 -2.80
N ALA A 328 -10.99 11.78 -1.71
CA ALA A 328 -9.97 12.42 -0.88
C ALA A 328 -9.30 11.38 0.05
N PRO A 329 -8.00 11.54 0.38
CA PRO A 329 -7.36 10.69 1.36
C PRO A 329 -7.98 10.90 2.74
N SER A 330 -8.11 9.80 3.48
CA SER A 330 -8.51 9.78 4.88
C SER A 330 -7.50 10.52 5.76
N ALA A 331 -7.88 10.82 7.00
CA ALA A 331 -6.95 11.41 7.96
C ALA A 331 -5.73 10.51 8.20
N PHE A 332 -5.95 9.19 8.27
CA PHE A 332 -4.89 8.21 8.46
C PHE A 332 -3.87 8.25 7.31
N ASP A 333 -4.32 8.17 6.05
CA ASP A 333 -3.40 8.15 4.90
C ASP A 333 -2.67 9.49 4.70
N ARG A 334 -3.28 10.61 5.09
CA ARG A 334 -2.59 11.91 5.10
C ARG A 334 -1.45 11.93 6.12
N VAL A 335 -1.72 11.46 7.34
CA VAL A 335 -0.71 11.41 8.41
C VAL A 335 0.38 10.39 8.05
N LEU A 336 -0.01 9.20 7.59
CA LEU A 336 0.91 8.14 7.18
C LEU A 336 1.85 8.61 6.06
N GLY A 337 1.29 9.13 4.97
CA GLY A 337 2.07 9.66 3.85
C GLY A 337 3.00 10.79 4.29
N ALA A 338 2.53 11.69 5.17
CA ALA A 338 3.35 12.79 5.67
C ALA A 338 4.54 12.31 6.52
N ARG A 339 4.31 11.38 7.45
CA ARG A 339 5.36 10.79 8.31
C ARG A 339 6.39 10.05 7.47
N MET A 340 5.93 9.19 6.57
CA MET A 340 6.81 8.38 5.74
C MET A 340 7.61 9.25 4.75
N GLY A 341 7.00 10.29 4.16
CA GLY A 341 7.68 11.17 3.23
C GLY A 341 8.79 12.00 3.87
N ALA A 342 8.60 12.44 5.11
CA ALA A 342 9.65 13.11 5.87
C ALA A 342 10.80 12.16 6.20
N GLU A 343 10.49 10.95 6.68
CA GLU A 343 11.49 9.92 6.98
C GLU A 343 12.24 9.46 5.73
N ALA A 344 11.59 9.42 4.56
CA ALA A 344 12.23 9.03 3.31
C ALA A 344 13.37 9.99 2.91
N VAL A 345 13.19 11.29 3.15
CA VAL A 345 14.24 12.29 2.93
C VAL A 345 15.44 12.02 3.83
N LEU A 346 15.20 11.82 5.14
CA LEU A 346 16.26 11.54 6.10
C LEU A 346 17.00 10.25 5.75
N ALA A 347 16.26 9.20 5.40
CA ALA A 347 16.84 7.93 4.96
C ALA A 347 17.70 8.08 3.70
N CYS A 348 17.30 8.92 2.73
CA CYS A 348 18.13 9.21 1.57
C CYS A 348 19.42 9.94 1.94
N MET A 349 19.34 10.92 2.85
CA MET A 349 20.48 11.77 3.21
C MET A 349 21.48 11.07 4.14
N GLU A 350 21.02 10.11 4.94
CA GLU A 350 21.86 9.26 5.79
C GLU A 350 22.44 8.05 5.04
N ALA A 351 21.98 7.78 3.81
CA ALA A 351 22.44 6.64 3.03
C ALA A 351 23.89 6.83 2.56
N THR A 352 24.69 5.78 2.76
CA THR A 352 26.05 5.66 2.22
C THR A 352 26.07 4.70 1.02
N PRO A 353 27.16 4.64 0.25
CA PRO A 353 27.28 3.70 -0.87
C PRO A 353 27.04 2.23 -0.51
N GLU A 354 27.35 1.85 0.73
CA GLU A 354 27.19 0.50 1.28
C GLU A 354 25.78 0.26 1.84
N THR A 355 25.00 1.32 2.07
CA THR A 355 23.65 1.23 2.62
C THR A 355 22.75 0.54 1.59
N GLU A 356 22.03 -0.51 1.99
CA GLU A 356 21.06 -1.14 1.10
C GLU A 356 19.82 -0.26 0.89
N PRO A 357 19.12 -0.35 -0.26
CA PRO A 357 17.91 0.43 -0.47
C PRO A 357 16.87 -0.01 0.55
N CYS A 358 16.18 0.96 1.15
CA CYS A 358 15.16 0.68 2.14
C CYS A 358 13.78 1.15 1.67
N VAL A 359 12.76 0.62 2.33
CA VAL A 359 11.37 1.09 2.23
C VAL A 359 11.00 1.69 3.57
N ILE A 360 10.39 2.88 3.54
CA ILE A 360 9.79 3.47 4.73
C ILE A 360 8.45 2.77 4.97
N SER A 361 8.34 2.14 6.13
CA SER A 361 7.20 1.31 6.53
C SER A 361 6.62 1.76 7.85
N LEU A 362 5.39 1.33 8.13
CA LEU A 362 4.77 1.46 9.44
C LEU A 362 4.96 0.15 10.21
N ALA A 363 5.48 0.23 11.43
CA ALA A 363 5.54 -0.89 12.36
C ALA A 363 5.12 -0.43 13.75
N GLY A 364 4.04 -0.98 14.30
CA GLY A 364 3.58 -0.63 15.65
C GLY A 364 3.29 0.86 15.83
N ASN A 365 2.73 1.50 14.79
CA ASN A 365 2.48 2.94 14.72
C ASN A 365 3.74 3.82 14.81
N HIS A 366 4.91 3.30 14.42
CA HIS A 366 6.14 4.08 14.23
C HIS A 366 6.64 3.95 12.79
N ALA A 367 7.23 5.03 12.26
CA ALA A 367 7.97 4.97 11.00
C ALA A 367 9.27 4.17 11.19
N VAL A 368 9.50 3.19 10.33
CA VAL A 368 10.69 2.35 10.32
C VAL A 368 11.25 2.22 8.91
N ARG A 369 12.55 1.95 8.81
CA ARG A 369 13.24 1.63 7.56
C ARG A 369 13.44 0.12 7.52
N VAL A 370 13.00 -0.51 6.43
CA VAL A 370 13.17 -1.96 6.23
C VAL A 370 13.88 -2.23 4.91
N PRO A 371 14.71 -3.28 4.81
CA PRO A 371 15.42 -3.60 3.58
C PRO A 371 14.47 -3.88 2.42
N LEU A 372 14.63 -3.14 1.31
CA LEU A 372 13.72 -3.20 0.16
C LEU A 372 13.62 -4.63 -0.39
N MET A 373 14.76 -5.29 -0.60
CA MET A 373 14.76 -6.61 -1.24
C MET A 373 14.17 -7.71 -0.37
N GLN A 374 14.33 -7.62 0.95
CA GLN A 374 13.68 -8.57 1.84
C GLN A 374 12.17 -8.44 1.78
N CYS A 375 11.65 -7.21 1.64
CA CYS A 375 10.23 -6.95 1.51
C CYS A 375 9.66 -7.46 0.17
N VAL A 376 10.36 -7.20 -0.94
CA VAL A 376 9.99 -7.70 -2.28
C VAL A 376 10.00 -9.23 -2.30
N GLN A 377 11.05 -9.87 -1.78
CA GLN A 377 11.16 -11.34 -1.73
C GLN A 377 10.02 -11.97 -0.91
N LYS A 378 9.68 -11.38 0.25
CA LYS A 378 8.54 -11.85 1.05
C LYS A 378 7.22 -11.70 0.31
N THR A 379 7.01 -10.58 -0.40
CA THR A 379 5.81 -10.34 -1.20
C THR A 379 5.65 -11.38 -2.32
N GLN A 380 6.74 -11.70 -3.02
CA GLN A 380 6.78 -12.77 -4.03
C GLN A 380 6.55 -14.15 -3.41
N ALA A 381 7.06 -14.39 -2.19
CA ALA A 381 6.84 -15.64 -1.48
C ALA A 381 5.36 -15.89 -1.15
N VAL A 382 4.55 -14.85 -0.88
CA VAL A 382 3.09 -15.01 -0.71
C VAL A 382 2.46 -15.53 -2.00
N THR A 383 2.81 -14.92 -3.13
CA THR A 383 2.27 -15.32 -4.45
C THR A 383 2.65 -16.77 -4.75
N LYS A 384 3.90 -17.14 -4.46
CA LYS A 384 4.37 -18.53 -4.60
C LYS A 384 3.61 -19.48 -3.68
N ALA A 385 3.41 -19.12 -2.40
CA ALA A 385 2.69 -19.96 -1.45
C ALA A 385 1.24 -20.23 -1.91
N MET A 386 0.54 -19.21 -2.44
CA MET A 386 -0.79 -19.40 -3.01
C MET A 386 -0.77 -20.29 -4.28
N ALA A 387 0.22 -20.11 -5.16
CA ALA A 387 0.37 -20.95 -6.35
C ALA A 387 0.67 -22.42 -5.99
N ASP A 388 1.46 -22.65 -4.94
CA ASP A 388 1.78 -23.97 -4.38
C ASP A 388 0.65 -24.52 -3.48
N ARG A 389 -0.49 -23.82 -3.37
CA ARG A 389 -1.66 -24.15 -2.53
C ARG A 389 -1.33 -24.30 -1.04
N ASN A 390 -0.30 -23.60 -0.57
CA ASN A 390 0.07 -23.51 0.83
C ASN A 390 -0.58 -22.27 1.47
N TRP A 391 -1.89 -22.36 1.71
CA TRP A 391 -2.72 -21.26 2.23
C TRP A 391 -2.29 -20.78 3.61
N ALA A 392 -1.88 -21.70 4.49
CA ALA A 392 -1.37 -21.37 5.82
C ALA A 392 -0.11 -20.49 5.73
N ALA A 393 0.84 -20.85 4.88
CA ALA A 393 2.03 -20.03 4.65
C ALA A 393 1.69 -18.68 3.99
N ALA A 394 0.72 -18.64 3.06
CA ALA A 394 0.27 -17.38 2.47
C ALA A 394 -0.27 -16.40 3.53
N CYS A 395 -1.13 -16.88 4.42
CA CYS A 395 -1.66 -16.10 5.56
C CYS A 395 -0.55 -15.66 6.53
N GLU A 396 0.39 -16.56 6.86
CA GLU A 396 1.50 -16.25 7.77
C GLU A 396 2.43 -15.16 7.19
N LEU A 397 2.74 -15.25 5.89
CA LEU A 397 3.61 -14.29 5.20
C LEU A 397 2.96 -12.90 5.05
N ARG A 398 1.62 -12.78 5.01
CA ARG A 398 0.91 -11.49 5.12
C ARG A 398 1.12 -10.83 6.48
N GLY A 399 1.34 -11.63 7.51
CA GLY A 399 1.75 -11.19 8.84
C GLY A 399 0.67 -11.34 9.91
N LYS A 400 1.08 -11.11 11.17
CA LYS A 400 0.26 -11.34 12.36
C LYS A 400 -1.03 -10.52 12.38
N SER A 401 -1.05 -9.31 11.83
CA SER A 401 -2.26 -8.48 11.75
C SER A 401 -3.31 -9.10 10.84
N PHE A 402 -2.91 -9.56 9.64
CA PHE A 402 -3.80 -10.24 8.70
C PHE A 402 -4.43 -11.49 9.33
N MET A 403 -3.61 -12.36 9.92
CA MET A 403 -4.10 -13.58 10.58
C MET A 403 -5.08 -13.28 11.71
N ARG A 404 -4.79 -12.29 12.55
CA ARG A 404 -5.69 -11.89 13.65
C ARG A 404 -7.03 -11.36 13.12
N ASN A 405 -7.02 -10.59 12.04
CA ASN A 405 -8.25 -10.10 11.42
C ASN A 405 -9.06 -11.27 10.84
N LEU A 406 -8.41 -12.23 10.19
CA LEU A 406 -9.04 -13.43 9.65
C LEU A 406 -9.64 -14.31 10.75
N GLU A 407 -8.90 -14.57 11.82
CA GLU A 407 -9.39 -15.30 13.00
C GLU A 407 -10.57 -14.59 13.66
N THR A 408 -10.51 -13.26 13.76
CA THR A 408 -11.58 -12.45 14.36
C THR A 408 -12.84 -12.51 13.52
N TYR A 409 -12.72 -12.31 12.21
CA TYR A 409 -13.82 -12.44 11.26
C TYR A 409 -14.46 -13.84 11.34
N ASN A 410 -13.65 -14.91 11.24
CA ASN A 410 -14.15 -16.28 11.30
C ASN A 410 -14.83 -16.60 12.63
N LYS A 411 -14.35 -16.05 13.76
CA LYS A 411 -14.99 -16.26 15.06
C LYS A 411 -16.33 -15.55 15.14
N LEU A 412 -16.40 -14.27 14.79
CA LEU A 412 -17.63 -13.48 14.84
C LEU A 412 -18.71 -14.05 13.93
N MET A 413 -18.33 -14.52 12.76
CA MET A 413 -19.23 -15.14 11.78
C MET A 413 -19.87 -16.44 12.24
N ASN A 414 -19.15 -17.21 13.06
CA ASN A 414 -19.61 -18.52 13.54
C ASN A 414 -20.23 -18.46 14.95
N MET A 415 -20.40 -17.27 15.53
CA MET A 415 -21.08 -17.14 16.82
C MET A 415 -22.57 -17.39 16.65
N LYS A 416 -23.08 -18.38 17.37
CA LYS A 416 -24.52 -18.57 17.53
C LYS A 416 -25.05 -17.63 18.61
N PRO A 417 -26.28 -17.12 18.48
CA PRO A 417 -26.93 -16.43 19.59
C PRO A 417 -26.97 -17.37 20.81
N PRO A 418 -26.81 -16.83 22.03
CA PRO A 418 -26.93 -17.62 23.25
C PRO A 418 -28.33 -18.25 23.31
N ASP A 419 -28.41 -19.51 23.74
CA ASP A 419 -29.69 -20.21 23.93
C ASP A 419 -30.54 -19.42 24.94
N THR A 420 -31.68 -18.90 24.49
CA THR A 420 -32.61 -18.15 25.35
C THR A 420 -33.53 -19.06 26.17
N THR A 421 -33.22 -20.37 26.27
CA THR A 421 -33.97 -21.32 27.10
C THR A 421 -33.46 -21.29 28.53
N ASP A 422 -33.77 -20.22 29.23
CA ASP A 422 -33.85 -20.14 30.70
C ASP A 422 -35.16 -19.40 31.06
N GLU A 423 -36.30 -20.02 30.72
CA GLU A 423 -37.61 -19.82 31.37
C GLU A 423 -38.37 -21.15 31.48
#